data_AF-A0A8S9KPX1-F1
#
_entry.id   AF-A0A8S9KPX1-F1
#
_cell.length_a   1.000
_cell.length_b   1.000
_cell.length_c   1.000
_cell.angle_alpha   90.00
_cell.angle_beta   90.00
_cell.angle_gamma   90.00
#
_symmetry.space_group_name_H-M   'P 1'
#
loop_
_entity.id
_entity.type
_entity.pdbx_description
1 polymer ?
#
loop_
_entity_poly.entity_id
_entity_poly.type
_entity_poly.pdbx_seq_one_letter_code
_entity_poly.pdbx_strand_id
1 'polypeptide(L)'
;MVMWRHAENDYKSCFSSSKTWEQIRNRKATVFWSKTVWFSQAVLRFSFIVWLAVRNRLSTGERMRAWGVQQSCVLCGEIDETRDHEFFACPYSFTVWERVANRLSGARTDPDWATTLQFVSVNSLQLMDKILLKMAFQSCIYHLWKERNERRHHTGFRTVDQLYRIIDKAMRNRITSLRYKTDHKLTGLMCRWFEISA
;
A
#
# COMPACT_ATOMS: atom_id res chain seq x y z
N MET A 1 -37.15 -0.13 30.37
CA MET A 1 -36.52 -0.83 29.24
C MET A 1 -35.36 0.03 28.74
N VAL A 2 -34.12 -0.47 28.75
CA VAL A 2 -32.95 0.31 28.27
C VAL A 2 -33.00 0.36 26.74
N MET A 3 -32.83 1.56 26.16
CA MET A 3 -32.79 1.75 24.71
C MET A 3 -31.43 2.29 24.29
N TRP A 4 -30.91 1.77 23.18
CA TRP A 4 -29.65 2.18 22.57
C TRP A 4 -29.90 3.28 21.54
N ARG A 5 -29.18 4.38 21.63
CA ARG A 5 -29.23 5.45 20.64
C ARG A 5 -28.54 4.99 19.36
N HIS A 6 -29.24 5.00 18.23
CA HIS A 6 -28.71 4.65 16.90
C HIS A 6 -28.44 5.88 16.03
N ALA A 7 -29.17 6.99 16.26
CA ALA A 7 -28.95 8.29 15.63
C ALA A 7 -29.55 9.41 16.51
N GLU A 8 -29.55 10.65 16.00
CA GLU A 8 -30.32 11.73 16.62
C GLU A 8 -31.82 11.37 16.61
N ASN A 9 -32.41 11.27 17.81
CA ASN A 9 -33.80 10.87 18.03
C ASN A 9 -34.21 9.46 17.52
N ASP A 10 -33.25 8.57 17.22
CA ASP A 10 -33.52 7.15 16.90
C ASP A 10 -32.98 6.25 18.02
N TYR A 11 -33.88 5.55 18.70
CA TYR A 11 -33.57 4.66 19.83
C TYR A 11 -34.13 3.25 19.57
N LYS A 12 -33.31 2.22 19.75
CA LYS A 12 -33.69 0.82 19.50
C LYS A 12 -33.36 -0.08 20.68
N SER A 13 -34.06 -1.20 20.79
CA SER A 13 -33.83 -2.21 21.84
C SER A 13 -32.53 -3.01 21.64
N CYS A 14 -31.93 -2.97 20.44
CA CYS A 14 -30.70 -3.69 20.11
C CYS A 14 -29.47 -2.78 20.10
N PHE A 15 -28.33 -3.30 20.55
CA PHE A 15 -27.05 -2.60 20.41
C PHE A 15 -26.53 -2.69 18.97
N SER A 16 -25.90 -1.62 18.49
CA SER A 16 -25.16 -1.62 17.22
C SER A 16 -23.83 -0.91 17.38
N SER A 17 -22.73 -1.67 17.31
CA SER A 17 -21.38 -1.12 17.37
C SER A 17 -21.13 -0.10 16.27
N SER A 18 -21.67 -0.34 15.06
CA SER A 18 -21.53 0.57 13.91
C SER A 18 -22.21 1.92 14.16
N LYS A 19 -23.47 1.91 14.63
CA LYS A 19 -24.21 3.13 14.93
C LYS A 19 -23.61 3.90 16.12
N THR A 20 -23.15 3.17 17.13
CA THR A 20 -22.46 3.76 18.29
C THR A 20 -21.15 4.42 17.85
N TRP A 21 -20.36 3.75 17.02
CA TRP A 21 -19.12 4.30 16.48
C TRP A 21 -19.36 5.56 15.65
N GLU A 22 -20.40 5.59 14.81
CA GLU A 22 -20.76 6.78 14.03
C GLU A 22 -21.12 8.00 14.88
N GLN A 23 -21.62 7.79 16.10
CA GLN A 23 -21.95 8.88 17.03
C GLN A 23 -20.73 9.38 17.80
N ILE A 24 -19.80 8.50 18.18
CA ILE A 24 -18.62 8.86 18.99
C ILE A 24 -17.50 9.43 18.10
N ARG A 25 -17.44 9.04 16.82
CA ARG A 25 -16.36 9.48 15.92
C ARG A 25 -16.53 10.95 15.52
N ASN A 26 -15.42 11.67 15.52
CA ASN A 26 -15.32 12.94 14.80
C ASN A 26 -15.09 12.67 13.30
N ARG A 27 -16.13 12.89 12.47
CA ARG A 27 -16.01 12.73 11.02
C ARG A 27 -15.08 13.81 10.44
N LYS A 28 -13.98 13.37 9.81
CA LYS A 28 -13.08 14.22 9.02
C LYS A 28 -13.39 14.10 7.54
N ALA A 29 -12.94 15.07 6.76
CA ALA A 29 -13.04 15.03 5.30
C ALA A 29 -12.42 13.74 4.73
N THR A 30 -13.04 13.21 3.69
CA THR A 30 -12.52 12.04 2.98
C THR A 30 -11.24 12.42 2.25
N VAL A 31 -10.15 11.74 2.57
CA VAL A 31 -8.87 11.90 1.89
C VAL A 31 -8.84 11.10 0.59
N PHE A 32 -8.23 11.66 -0.47
CA PHE A 32 -8.22 11.07 -1.81
C PHE A 32 -7.58 9.67 -1.85
N TRP A 33 -6.54 9.45 -1.04
CA TRP A 33 -5.82 8.19 -0.96
C TRP A 33 -6.54 7.08 -0.17
N SER A 34 -7.69 7.38 0.47
CA SER A 34 -8.40 6.42 1.34
C SER A 34 -8.70 5.11 0.61
N LYS A 35 -9.15 5.18 -0.65
CA LYS A 35 -9.47 4.01 -1.49
C LYS A 35 -8.24 3.34 -2.14
N THR A 36 -7.05 3.90 -1.96
CA THR A 36 -5.77 3.25 -2.28
C THR A 36 -5.27 2.41 -1.10
N VAL A 37 -5.53 2.86 0.12
CA VAL A 37 -5.15 2.14 1.34
C VAL A 37 -6.20 1.08 1.70
N TRP A 38 -7.48 1.42 1.61
CA TRP A 38 -8.59 0.58 2.06
C TRP A 38 -9.49 0.18 0.89
N PHE A 39 -9.27 -1.02 0.36
CA PHE A 39 -10.05 -1.60 -0.73
C PHE A 39 -10.17 -3.12 -0.56
N SER A 40 -11.16 -3.75 -1.22
CA SER A 40 -11.55 -5.14 -0.92
C SER A 40 -10.46 -6.18 -1.15
N GLN A 41 -9.58 -5.96 -2.13
CA GLN A 41 -8.49 -6.89 -2.48
C GLN A 41 -7.22 -6.65 -1.67
N ALA A 42 -7.19 -5.59 -0.85
CA ALA A 42 -6.04 -5.23 -0.04
C ALA A 42 -5.72 -6.32 0.99
N VAL A 43 -4.43 -6.48 1.31
CA VAL A 43 -3.99 -7.29 2.45
C VAL A 43 -3.90 -6.35 3.65
N LEU A 44 -4.64 -6.63 4.73
CA LEU A 44 -4.74 -5.72 5.89
C LEU A 44 -3.37 -5.35 6.46
N ARG A 45 -2.46 -6.34 6.58
CA ARG A 45 -1.08 -6.10 7.03
C ARG A 45 -0.33 -5.09 6.14
N PHE A 46 -0.51 -5.18 4.82
CA PHE A 46 0.15 -4.28 3.88
C PHE A 46 -0.51 -2.89 3.92
N SER A 47 -1.84 -2.87 3.98
CA SER A 47 -2.63 -1.64 4.11
C SER A 47 -2.23 -0.81 5.33
N PHE A 48 -1.95 -1.46 6.46
CA PHE A 48 -1.49 -0.78 7.66
C PHE A 48 -0.13 -0.10 7.48
N ILE A 49 0.84 -0.78 6.87
CA ILE A 49 2.16 -0.19 6.57
C ILE A 49 2.03 0.96 5.56
N VAL A 50 1.22 0.78 4.51
CA VAL A 50 0.96 1.82 3.52
C VAL A 50 0.27 3.02 4.14
N TRP A 51 -0.68 2.82 5.04
CA TRP A 51 -1.33 3.90 5.77
C TRP A 51 -0.31 4.73 6.58
N LEU A 52 0.62 4.06 7.28
CA LEU A 52 1.70 4.73 7.99
C LEU A 52 2.64 5.46 7.03
N ALA A 53 2.98 4.87 5.88
CA ALA A 53 3.81 5.49 4.85
C ALA A 53 3.15 6.77 4.31
N VAL A 54 1.89 6.71 3.89
CA VAL A 54 1.11 7.87 3.41
C VAL A 54 1.05 8.99 4.46
N ARG A 55 1.03 8.63 5.74
CA ARG A 55 1.01 9.58 6.87
C ARG A 55 2.40 10.10 7.27
N ASN A 56 3.47 9.66 6.62
CA ASN A 56 4.87 9.85 7.00
C ASN A 56 5.15 9.47 8.47
N ARG A 57 4.70 8.27 8.87
CA ARG A 57 4.78 7.75 10.25
C ARG A 57 5.58 6.45 10.41
N LEU A 58 6.24 6.00 9.35
CA LEU A 58 7.21 4.90 9.44
C LEU A 58 8.53 5.41 10.04
N SER A 59 9.28 4.55 10.74
CA SER A 59 10.55 4.91 11.38
C SER A 59 11.71 5.06 10.37
N THR A 60 11.64 6.12 9.57
CA THR A 60 12.66 6.57 8.61
C THR A 60 13.81 7.31 9.32
N GLY A 61 14.96 7.44 8.65
CA GLY A 61 16.08 8.25 9.12
C GLY A 61 15.70 9.70 9.40
N GLU A 62 14.81 10.30 8.60
CA GLU A 62 14.25 11.63 8.85
C GLU A 62 13.63 11.76 10.25
N ARG A 63 12.85 10.77 10.70
CA ARG A 63 12.24 10.81 12.04
C ARG A 63 13.24 10.50 13.15
N MET A 64 14.18 9.62 12.89
CA MET A 64 15.24 9.28 13.84
C MET A 64 16.21 10.45 14.05
N ARG A 65 16.37 11.33 13.05
CA ARG A 65 17.13 12.58 13.16
C ARG A 65 16.56 13.52 14.23
N ALA A 66 15.23 13.57 14.38
CA ALA A 66 14.60 14.34 15.46
C ALA A 66 14.98 13.81 16.85
N TRP A 67 15.53 12.60 16.93
CA TRP A 67 16.01 11.95 18.15
C TRP A 67 17.55 11.95 18.22
N GLY A 68 18.22 12.73 17.36
CA GLY A 68 19.68 12.85 17.31
C GLY A 68 20.40 11.71 16.58
N VAL A 69 19.67 10.81 15.91
CA VAL A 69 20.26 9.66 15.20
C VAL A 69 20.20 9.89 13.69
N GLN A 70 21.34 10.18 13.07
CA GLN A 70 21.46 10.25 11.62
C GLN A 70 21.54 8.85 11.03
N GLN A 71 20.77 8.58 9.99
CA GLN A 71 20.72 7.27 9.34
C GLN A 71 20.67 7.44 7.84
N SER A 72 21.64 6.85 7.16
CA SER A 72 21.64 6.73 5.71
C SER A 72 20.69 5.63 5.25
N CYS A 73 20.30 5.70 3.98
CA CYS A 73 19.51 4.71 3.30
C CYS A 73 20.33 3.41 3.17
N VAL A 74 19.90 2.35 3.85
CA VAL A 74 20.59 1.04 3.80
C VAL A 74 20.40 0.30 2.46
N LEU A 75 19.62 0.87 1.54
CA LEU A 75 19.37 0.31 0.22
C LEU A 75 20.36 0.81 -0.83
N CYS A 76 20.78 2.08 -0.78
CA CYS A 76 21.69 2.69 -1.76
C CYS A 76 22.83 3.55 -1.18
N GLY A 77 22.84 3.79 0.14
CA GLY A 77 23.88 4.58 0.81
C GLY A 77 23.62 6.09 0.91
N GLU A 78 22.52 6.60 0.35
CA GLU A 78 22.17 8.03 0.43
C GLU A 78 22.10 8.52 1.88
N ILE A 79 22.61 9.72 2.16
CA ILE A 79 22.77 10.21 3.54
C ILE A 79 21.41 10.51 4.18
N ASP A 80 20.47 11.02 3.39
CA ASP A 80 19.18 11.48 3.85
C ASP A 80 18.06 10.47 3.53
N GLU A 81 17.85 9.52 4.44
CA GLU A 81 16.75 8.55 4.33
C GLU A 81 15.41 9.19 4.72
N THR A 82 14.71 9.73 3.72
CA THR A 82 13.31 10.19 3.83
C THR A 82 12.35 9.10 3.37
N ARG A 83 11.04 9.27 3.62
CA ARG A 83 10.00 8.37 3.05
C ARG A 83 10.07 8.33 1.52
N ASP A 84 10.20 9.50 0.90
CA ASP A 84 10.14 9.65 -0.55
C ASP A 84 11.34 8.96 -1.19
N HIS A 85 12.53 9.16 -0.58
CA HIS A 85 13.73 8.40 -0.91
C HIS A 85 13.54 6.91 -0.71
N GLU A 86 13.12 6.45 0.47
CA GLU A 86 13.01 5.02 0.78
C GLU A 86 12.16 4.25 -0.24
N PHE A 87 11.06 4.82 -0.73
CA PHE A 87 10.11 4.11 -1.59
C PHE A 87 10.28 4.35 -3.09
N PHE A 88 10.45 5.59 -3.54
CA PHE A 88 10.39 5.91 -4.98
C PHE A 88 11.59 6.68 -5.52
N ALA A 89 12.36 7.40 -4.69
CA ALA A 89 13.56 8.10 -5.16
C ALA A 89 14.87 7.32 -4.94
N CYS A 90 14.89 6.27 -4.11
CA CYS A 90 16.04 5.37 -3.99
C CYS A 90 16.18 4.52 -5.26
N PRO A 91 17.37 4.46 -5.92
CA PRO A 91 17.55 3.67 -7.13
C PRO A 91 17.13 2.20 -6.99
N TYR A 92 17.49 1.56 -5.87
CA TYR A 92 17.10 0.18 -5.60
C TYR A 92 15.57 0.02 -5.55
N SER A 93 14.90 0.86 -4.75
CA SER A 93 13.45 0.80 -4.56
C SER A 93 12.69 1.17 -5.82
N PHE A 94 13.17 2.18 -6.55
CA PHE A 94 12.56 2.62 -7.80
C PHE A 94 12.67 1.55 -8.89
N THR A 95 13.82 0.89 -9.04
CA THR A 95 13.93 -0.22 -10.01
C THR A 95 12.98 -1.37 -9.67
N VAL A 96 12.77 -1.67 -8.39
CA VAL A 96 11.75 -2.65 -7.96
C VAL A 96 10.34 -2.17 -8.34
N TRP A 97 10.00 -0.92 -8.02
CA TRP A 97 8.69 -0.35 -8.32
C TRP A 97 8.41 -0.31 -9.83
N GLU A 98 9.35 0.19 -10.62
CA GLU A 98 9.28 0.26 -12.07
C GLU A 98 9.03 -1.14 -12.65
N ARG A 99 9.84 -2.14 -12.25
CA ARG A 99 9.66 -3.52 -12.74
C ARG A 99 8.28 -4.10 -12.44
N VAL A 100 7.68 -3.75 -11.30
CA VAL A 100 6.36 -4.25 -10.90
C VAL A 100 5.22 -3.48 -11.57
N ALA A 101 5.32 -2.16 -11.70
CA ALA A 101 4.20 -1.29 -12.01
C ALA A 101 4.25 -0.62 -13.40
N ASN A 102 5.39 -0.66 -14.10
CA ASN A 102 5.58 0.11 -15.33
C ASN A 102 4.56 -0.25 -16.42
N ARG A 103 4.32 -1.56 -16.64
CA ARG A 103 3.34 -2.03 -17.62
C ARG A 103 1.89 -1.76 -17.20
N LEU A 104 1.57 -1.83 -15.91
CA LEU A 104 0.25 -1.45 -15.36
C LEU A 104 -0.04 0.04 -15.52
N SER A 105 1.00 0.85 -15.41
CA SER A 105 0.90 2.31 -15.40
C SER A 105 0.98 2.91 -16.81
N GLY A 106 1.26 2.10 -17.83
CA GLY A 106 1.47 2.56 -19.20
C GLY A 106 2.73 3.44 -19.33
N ALA A 107 3.83 3.02 -18.71
CA ALA A 107 5.10 3.74 -18.68
C ALA A 107 5.08 5.09 -17.92
N ARG A 108 4.23 5.22 -16.90
CA ARG A 108 4.05 6.45 -16.10
C ARG A 108 4.48 6.28 -14.63
N THR A 109 5.49 5.45 -14.37
CA THR A 109 6.08 5.38 -13.03
C THR A 109 6.92 6.62 -12.77
N ASP A 110 6.88 7.15 -11.55
CA ASP A 110 7.50 8.42 -11.20
C ASP A 110 8.23 8.30 -9.85
N PRO A 111 9.45 8.83 -9.71
CA PRO A 111 10.20 8.76 -8.45
C PRO A 111 9.62 9.66 -7.34
N ASP A 112 8.75 10.61 -7.68
CA ASP A 112 8.06 11.47 -6.72
C ASP A 112 6.91 10.73 -6.01
N TRP A 113 6.93 10.79 -4.68
CA TRP A 113 5.92 10.13 -3.86
C TRP A 113 4.52 10.68 -4.11
N ALA A 114 4.38 12.01 -4.19
CA ALA A 114 3.07 12.65 -4.31
C ALA A 114 2.43 12.34 -5.66
N THR A 115 3.21 12.39 -6.72
CA THR A 115 2.84 12.05 -8.10
C THR A 115 2.43 10.59 -8.20
N THR A 116 3.25 9.67 -7.68
CA THR A 116 2.91 8.24 -7.65
C THR A 116 1.65 7.96 -6.85
N LEU A 117 1.51 8.53 -5.64
CA LEU A 117 0.31 8.34 -4.82
C LEU A 117 -0.94 8.90 -5.50
N GLN A 118 -0.85 10.09 -6.10
CA GLN A 118 -1.93 10.72 -6.83
C GLN A 118 -2.37 9.85 -8.01
N PHE A 119 -1.43 9.32 -8.80
CA PHE A 119 -1.72 8.45 -9.92
C PHE A 119 -2.37 7.12 -9.48
N VAL A 120 -1.86 6.47 -8.45
CA VAL A 120 -2.44 5.21 -7.92
C VAL A 120 -3.86 5.45 -7.37
N SER A 121 -4.12 6.62 -6.78
CA SER A 121 -5.44 7.00 -6.26
C SER A 121 -6.43 7.42 -7.34
N VAL A 122 -5.97 8.21 -8.31
CA VAL A 122 -6.79 8.88 -9.32
C VAL A 122 -6.19 8.60 -10.69
N ASN A 123 -6.78 7.64 -11.40
CA ASN A 123 -6.42 7.29 -12.78
C ASN A 123 -7.65 6.82 -13.57
N SER A 124 -7.52 6.88 -14.89
CA SER A 124 -8.50 6.41 -15.87
C SER A 124 -8.20 5.00 -16.40
N LEU A 125 -7.42 4.19 -15.67
CA LEU A 125 -7.12 2.81 -16.08
C LEU A 125 -8.39 1.95 -16.07
N GLN A 126 -8.35 0.88 -16.87
CA GLN A 126 -9.36 -0.17 -16.84
C GLN A 126 -9.47 -0.79 -15.44
N LEU A 127 -10.64 -1.34 -15.12
CA LEU A 127 -10.95 -1.81 -13.76
C LEU A 127 -9.91 -2.79 -13.20
N MET A 128 -9.48 -3.79 -13.99
CA MET A 128 -8.51 -4.78 -13.53
C MET A 128 -7.14 -4.13 -13.26
N ASP A 129 -6.64 -3.32 -14.20
CA ASP A 129 -5.35 -2.63 -14.05
C ASP A 129 -5.36 -1.67 -12.86
N LYS A 130 -6.48 -0.98 -12.62
CA LYS A 130 -6.67 -0.13 -11.44
C LYS A 130 -6.58 -0.92 -10.13
N ILE A 131 -7.15 -2.12 -10.07
CA ILE A 131 -7.08 -2.98 -8.88
C ILE A 131 -5.68 -3.57 -8.72
N LEU A 132 -5.08 -4.08 -9.80
CA LEU A 132 -3.73 -4.63 -9.80
C LEU A 132 -2.70 -3.57 -9.42
N LEU A 133 -2.81 -2.34 -9.91
CA LEU A 133 -1.92 -1.23 -9.56
C LEU A 133 -1.99 -0.91 -8.06
N LYS A 134 -3.19 -0.89 -7.45
CA LYS A 134 -3.33 -0.70 -6.00
C LYS A 134 -2.71 -1.85 -5.21
N MET A 135 -2.93 -3.09 -5.65
CA MET A 135 -2.34 -4.27 -5.02
C MET A 135 -0.80 -4.27 -5.13
N ALA A 136 -0.27 -3.91 -6.31
CA ALA A 136 1.15 -3.78 -6.58
C ALA A 136 1.78 -2.69 -5.71
N PHE A 137 1.15 -1.51 -5.64
CA PHE A 137 1.57 -0.40 -4.78
C PHE A 137 1.67 -0.84 -3.31
N GLN A 138 0.62 -1.48 -2.78
CA GLN A 138 0.66 -1.96 -1.39
C GLN A 138 1.74 -3.02 -1.15
N SER A 139 1.90 -3.95 -2.09
CA SER A 139 2.88 -5.03 -1.98
C SER A 139 4.31 -4.48 -2.04
N CYS A 140 4.59 -3.53 -2.94
CA CYS A 140 5.90 -2.88 -3.05
C CYS A 140 6.25 -2.15 -1.77
N ILE A 141 5.39 -1.24 -1.29
CA ILE A 141 5.62 -0.48 -0.05
C ILE A 141 5.89 -1.43 1.13
N TYR A 142 5.08 -2.46 1.29
CA TYR A 142 5.25 -3.42 2.38
C TYR A 142 6.58 -4.19 2.28
N HIS A 143 6.91 -4.72 1.10
CA HIS A 143 8.11 -5.54 0.92
C HIS A 143 9.40 -4.72 0.91
N LEU A 144 9.39 -3.49 0.40
CA LEU A 144 10.50 -2.54 0.50
C LEU A 144 10.76 -2.15 1.95
N TRP A 145 9.71 -1.78 2.70
CA TRP A 145 9.83 -1.49 4.13
C TRP A 145 10.40 -2.68 4.90
N LYS A 146 9.95 -3.90 4.57
CA LYS A 146 10.47 -5.13 5.17
C LYS A 146 11.95 -5.34 4.82
N GLU A 147 12.34 -5.24 3.55
CA GLU A 147 13.72 -5.40 3.09
C GLU A 147 14.66 -4.39 3.75
N ARG A 148 14.27 -3.12 3.81
CA ARG A 148 15.01 -2.06 4.48
C ARG A 148 15.27 -2.42 5.95
N ASN A 149 14.25 -2.87 6.67
CA ASN A 149 14.40 -3.25 8.07
C ASN A 149 15.27 -4.49 8.25
N GLU A 150 15.14 -5.50 7.39
CA GLU A 150 15.99 -6.70 7.42
C GLU A 150 17.48 -6.34 7.20
N ARG A 151 17.79 -5.47 6.25
CA ARG A 151 19.16 -4.98 6.03
C ARG A 151 19.70 -4.21 7.22
N ARG A 152 18.86 -3.36 7.82
CA ARG A 152 19.23 -2.55 8.99
C ARG A 152 19.52 -3.39 10.23
N HIS A 153 18.84 -4.52 10.39
CA HIS A 153 19.09 -5.46 11.48
C HIS A 153 20.05 -6.60 11.06
N HIS A 154 20.80 -6.41 9.97
CA HIS A 154 21.83 -7.32 9.47
C HIS A 154 21.36 -8.76 9.23
N THR A 155 20.10 -8.97 8.84
CA THR A 155 19.54 -10.31 8.60
C THR A 155 19.68 -10.78 7.14
N GLY A 156 20.16 -9.94 6.23
CA GLY A 156 20.42 -10.30 4.84
C GLY A 156 20.15 -9.16 3.85
N PHE A 157 20.59 -9.36 2.60
CA PHE A 157 20.41 -8.42 1.49
C PHE A 157 19.83 -9.17 0.30
N ARG A 158 18.78 -8.63 -0.31
CA ARG A 158 18.18 -9.19 -1.53
C ARG A 158 18.44 -8.30 -2.73
N THR A 159 18.73 -8.91 -3.88
CA THR A 159 18.79 -8.18 -5.15
C THR A 159 17.39 -7.70 -5.57
N VAL A 160 17.34 -6.78 -6.53
CA VAL A 160 16.08 -6.32 -7.15
C VAL A 160 15.28 -7.51 -7.70
N ASP A 161 15.93 -8.45 -8.39
CA ASP A 161 15.29 -9.67 -8.91
C ASP A 161 14.66 -10.53 -7.81
N GLN A 162 15.38 -10.72 -6.70
CA GLN A 162 14.89 -11.53 -5.59
C GLN A 162 13.67 -10.88 -4.93
N LEU A 163 13.70 -9.55 -4.71
CA LEU A 163 12.57 -8.84 -4.14
C LEU A 163 11.37 -8.79 -5.10
N TYR A 164 11.61 -8.60 -6.40
CA TYR A 164 10.58 -8.69 -7.44
C TYR A 164 9.86 -10.05 -7.41
N ARG A 165 10.61 -11.17 -7.37
CA ARG A 165 10.01 -12.52 -7.30
C ARG A 165 9.16 -12.73 -6.04
N ILE A 166 9.57 -12.13 -4.91
CA ILE A 166 8.77 -12.17 -3.67
C ILE A 166 7.46 -11.40 -3.86
N ILE A 167 7.50 -10.21 -4.46
CA ILE A 167 6.32 -9.38 -4.72
C ILE A 167 5.38 -10.06 -5.73
N ASP A 168 5.90 -10.59 -6.83
CA ASP A 168 5.13 -11.34 -7.83
C ASP A 168 4.41 -12.55 -7.18
N LYS A 169 5.13 -13.33 -6.37
CA LYS A 169 4.52 -14.44 -5.62
C LYS A 169 3.44 -13.95 -4.65
N ALA A 170 3.66 -12.83 -3.95
CA ALA A 170 2.67 -12.25 -3.04
C ALA A 170 1.40 -11.80 -3.78
N MET A 171 1.56 -11.19 -4.96
CA MET A 171 0.47 -10.78 -5.83
C MET A 171 -0.36 -11.99 -6.28
N ARG A 172 0.29 -13.01 -6.83
CA ARG A 172 -0.36 -14.27 -7.26
C ARG A 172 -1.11 -14.95 -6.13
N ASN A 173 -0.45 -15.13 -4.98
CA ASN A 173 -1.07 -15.72 -3.80
C ASN A 173 -2.31 -14.93 -3.36
N ARG A 174 -2.23 -13.59 -3.38
CA ARG A 174 -3.36 -12.75 -3.01
C ARG A 174 -4.50 -12.92 -4.01
N ILE A 175 -4.24 -12.87 -5.31
CA ILE A 175 -5.27 -13.04 -6.35
C ILE A 175 -5.97 -14.41 -6.20
N THR A 176 -5.20 -15.49 -6.04
CA THR A 176 -5.75 -16.84 -5.80
C THR A 176 -6.63 -16.90 -4.55
N SER A 177 -6.23 -16.22 -3.48
CA SER A 177 -7.00 -16.22 -2.22
C SER A 177 -8.37 -15.54 -2.32
N LEU A 178 -8.60 -14.69 -3.33
CA LEU A 178 -9.86 -13.94 -3.48
C LEU A 178 -11.01 -14.83 -3.96
N ARG A 179 -10.72 -15.99 -4.58
CA ARG A 179 -11.71 -17.00 -4.98
C ARG A 179 -12.93 -16.42 -5.72
N TYR A 180 -12.68 -15.57 -6.72
CA TYR A 180 -13.75 -15.01 -7.55
C TYR A 180 -14.47 -16.11 -8.35
N LYS A 181 -15.81 -16.05 -8.37
CA LYS A 181 -16.65 -16.91 -9.20
C LYS A 181 -16.53 -16.55 -10.68
N THR A 182 -16.82 -17.47 -11.58
CA THR A 182 -16.61 -17.30 -13.03
C THR A 182 -17.32 -16.09 -13.65
N ASP A 183 -18.48 -15.70 -13.11
CA ASP A 183 -19.29 -14.53 -13.49
C ASP A 183 -18.78 -13.20 -12.94
N HIS A 184 -17.79 -13.22 -12.05
CA HIS A 184 -17.28 -12.02 -11.40
C HIS A 184 -16.38 -11.19 -12.34
N LYS A 185 -16.57 -9.86 -12.31
CA LYS A 185 -15.84 -8.88 -13.15
C LYS A 185 -14.31 -8.88 -12.98
N LEU A 186 -13.81 -9.55 -11.94
CA LEU A 186 -12.39 -9.62 -11.57
C LEU A 186 -11.80 -11.03 -11.68
N THR A 187 -12.51 -11.97 -12.29
CA THR A 187 -12.02 -13.36 -12.47
C THR A 187 -10.77 -13.42 -13.36
N GLY A 188 -10.62 -12.48 -14.30
CA GLY A 188 -9.46 -12.34 -15.16
C GLY A 188 -8.21 -11.73 -14.51
N LEU A 189 -8.22 -11.37 -13.21
CA LEU A 189 -7.09 -10.69 -12.56
C LEU A 189 -5.78 -11.49 -12.65
N MET A 190 -5.85 -12.82 -12.50
CA MET A 190 -4.66 -13.66 -12.55
C MET A 190 -4.07 -13.68 -13.96
N CYS A 191 -4.89 -13.90 -14.99
CA CYS A 191 -4.47 -13.86 -16.39
C CYS A 191 -3.86 -12.51 -16.73
N ARG A 192 -4.54 -11.42 -16.35
CA ARG A 192 -4.03 -10.06 -16.56
C ARG A 192 -2.70 -9.82 -15.86
N TRP A 193 -2.52 -10.33 -14.64
CA TRP A 193 -1.24 -10.26 -13.93
C TRP A 193 -0.12 -11.02 -14.65
N PHE A 194 -0.41 -12.18 -15.25
CA PHE A 194 0.56 -12.93 -16.04
C PHE A 194 0.98 -12.19 -17.32
N GLU A 195 0.05 -11.58 -18.05
CA GLU A 195 0.34 -10.81 -19.26
C GLU A 195 1.35 -9.68 -19.00
N ILE A 196 1.22 -9.02 -17.85
CA ILE A 196 2.10 -7.90 -17.49
C ILE A 196 3.40 -8.35 -16.81
N SER A 197 3.44 -9.50 -16.15
CA SER A 197 4.61 -9.97 -15.39
C SER A 197 5.56 -10.87 -16.16
N ALA A 198 5.17 -11.30 -17.37
CA ALA A 198 5.97 -12.07 -18.32
C ALA A 198 7.10 -11.23 -18.94
#